data_AF-A0A1E5JU58-F1
#
_entry.id   AF-A0A1E5JU58-F1
#
_cell.length_a   1.000
_cell.length_b   1.000
_cell.length_c   1.000
_cell.angle_alpha   90.00
_cell.angle_beta   90.00
_cell.angle_gamma   90.00
#
_symmetry.space_group_name_H-M   'P 1'
#
loop_
_entity.id
_entity.type
_entity.pdbx_description
1 polymer ?
#
loop_
_entity_poly.entity_id
_entity_poly.type
_entity_poly.pdbx_seq_one_letter_code
_entity_poly.pdbx_strand_id
1 'polypeptide(L)'
;MNWQKGFSLTEVLVSLSLVTTLALALLQQQWQSKQLLNQLIFRTQGSQFLDQIEESLVAKVSKLPPTPSPYHLDIQLKNQQLLLHLEWFEQVGSITRQHNFIGSVE
;
A
#
# COMPACT_ATOMS: atom_id res chain seq x y z
N MET A 1 -9.22 29.76 -55.31
CA MET A 1 -9.33 28.44 -54.65
C MET A 1 -9.11 28.65 -53.16
N ASN A 2 -10.17 28.77 -52.36
CA ASN A 2 -10.09 28.93 -50.90
C ASN A 2 -11.33 28.27 -50.28
N TRP A 3 -11.21 27.00 -49.93
CA TRP A 3 -12.21 26.26 -49.17
C TRP A 3 -11.72 26.19 -47.72
N GLN A 4 -11.94 27.26 -46.96
CA GLN A 4 -11.81 27.17 -45.50
C GLN A 4 -13.07 26.48 -44.98
N LYS A 5 -13.04 25.14 -44.90
CA LYS A 5 -14.01 24.39 -44.08
C LYS A 5 -13.72 24.71 -42.62
N GLY A 6 -14.51 25.61 -42.04
CA GLY A 6 -14.58 25.74 -40.58
C GLY A 6 -15.12 24.45 -39.97
N PHE A 7 -14.78 24.18 -38.72
CA PHE A 7 -15.35 23.04 -37.99
C PHE A 7 -16.85 23.26 -37.78
N SER A 8 -17.64 22.23 -38.06
CA SER A 8 -19.06 22.23 -37.71
C SER A 8 -19.21 22.23 -36.19
N LEU A 9 -20.23 22.90 -35.67
CA LEU A 9 -20.55 22.87 -34.23
C LEU A 9 -20.67 21.44 -33.70
N THR A 10 -21.22 20.52 -34.51
CA THR A 10 -21.33 19.10 -34.17
C THR A 10 -19.97 18.42 -34.04
N GLU A 11 -19.02 18.70 -34.95
CA GLU A 11 -17.65 18.16 -34.88
C GLU A 11 -16.92 18.67 -33.64
N VAL A 12 -17.10 19.95 -33.30
CA VAL A 12 -16.53 20.54 -32.08
C VAL A 12 -17.12 19.88 -30.83
N LEU A 13 -18.44 19.71 -30.78
CA LEU A 13 -19.12 19.09 -29.63
C LEU A 13 -18.74 17.62 -29.45
N VAL A 14 -18.65 16.85 -30.55
CA VAL A 14 -18.20 15.45 -30.50
C VAL A 14 -16.75 15.37 -30.04
N SER A 15 -15.87 16.21 -30.61
CA SER A 15 -14.45 16.24 -30.22
C SER A 15 -14.29 16.63 -28.75
N LEU A 16 -15.03 17.64 -28.29
CA LEU A 16 -15.02 18.07 -26.88
C LEU A 16 -15.51 16.94 -25.97
N SER A 17 -16.62 16.28 -26.32
CA SER A 17 -17.17 15.17 -25.54
C SER A 17 -16.19 14.01 -25.43
N LEU A 18 -15.49 13.67 -26.52
CA LEU A 18 -14.46 12.63 -26.53
C LEU A 18 -13.27 13.00 -25.64
N VAL A 19 -12.75 14.22 -25.77
CA VAL A 19 -11.62 14.70 -24.96
C VAL A 19 -11.99 14.73 -23.47
N THR A 20 -13.18 15.23 -23.14
CA THR A 20 -13.68 15.24 -21.76
C THR A 20 -13.80 13.81 -21.21
N THR A 21 -14.42 12.90 -21.97
CA THR A 21 -14.57 11.50 -21.53
C THR A 21 -13.21 10.83 -21.31
N LEU A 22 -12.26 11.04 -22.22
CA LEU A 22 -10.91 10.49 -22.09
C LEU A 22 -10.18 11.07 -20.88
N ALA A 23 -10.28 12.39 -20.66
CA ALA A 23 -9.68 13.04 -19.50
C ALA A 23 -10.25 12.50 -18.18
N LEU A 24 -11.57 12.32 -18.09
CA LEU A 24 -12.20 11.72 -16.90
C LEU A 24 -11.74 10.27 -16.68
N ALA A 25 -11.72 9.46 -17.74
CA ALA A 25 -11.27 8.07 -17.65
C ALA A 25 -9.81 7.97 -17.18
N LEU A 26 -8.93 8.81 -17.73
CA LEU A 26 -7.52 8.87 -17.33
C LEU A 26 -7.35 9.32 -15.87
N LEU A 27 -8.13 10.31 -15.43
CA LEU A 27 -8.10 10.78 -14.04
C LEU A 27 -8.53 9.67 -13.08
N GLN A 28 -9.60 8.95 -13.41
CA GLN A 28 -10.09 7.81 -12.63
C GLN A 28 -9.04 6.69 -12.58
N GLN A 29 -8.44 6.35 -13.72
CA GLN A 29 -7.39 5.35 -13.81
C GLN A 29 -6.18 5.74 -12.96
N GLN A 30 -5.72 7.00 -13.05
CA GLN A 30 -4.59 7.51 -12.26
C GLN A 30 -4.86 7.40 -10.76
N TRP A 31 -6.08 7.73 -10.32
CA TRP A 31 -6.46 7.63 -8.92
C TRP A 31 -6.41 6.17 -8.43
N GLN A 32 -6.99 5.24 -9.18
CA GLN A 32 -6.97 3.81 -8.83
C GLN A 32 -5.54 3.25 -8.80
N SER A 33 -4.70 3.60 -9.78
CA SER A 33 -3.30 3.17 -9.79
C SER A 33 -2.52 3.71 -8.60
N LYS A 34 -2.74 4.97 -8.20
CA LYS A 34 -2.11 5.53 -6.99
C LYS A 34 -2.55 4.78 -5.73
N GLN A 35 -3.84 4.45 -5.62
CA GLN A 35 -4.34 3.68 -4.47
C GLN A 35 -3.68 2.31 -4.38
N LEU A 36 -3.57 1.58 -5.49
CA LEU A 36 -2.90 0.27 -5.52
C LEU A 36 -1.41 0.37 -5.21
N LEU A 37 -0.72 1.37 -5.76
CA LEU A 37 0.69 1.60 -5.48
C LEU A 37 0.93 1.90 -3.99
N ASN A 38 0.10 2.76 -3.39
CA ASN A 38 0.20 3.05 -1.96
C ASN A 38 -0.01 1.78 -1.13
N GLN A 39 -0.99 0.94 -1.47
CA GLN A 39 -1.20 -0.34 -0.77
C GLN A 39 0.02 -1.25 -0.85
N LEU A 40 0.68 -1.32 -2.02
CA LEU A 40 1.89 -2.11 -2.20
C LEU A 40 3.07 -1.56 -1.41
N ILE A 41 3.24 -0.23 -1.39
CA ILE A 41 4.28 0.43 -0.58
C ILE A 41 4.07 0.11 0.90
N PHE A 42 2.85 0.28 1.42
CA PHE A 42 2.54 0.01 2.82
C PHE A 42 2.77 -1.48 3.18
N ARG A 43 2.35 -2.40 2.31
CA ARG A 43 2.60 -3.84 2.53
C ARG A 43 4.08 -4.19 2.51
N THR A 44 4.85 -3.61 1.59
CA THR A 44 6.28 -3.90 1.46
C THR A 44 7.05 -3.37 2.65
N GLN A 45 6.81 -2.11 3.03
CA GLN A 45 7.43 -1.49 4.21
C GLN A 45 7.02 -2.20 5.51
N GLY A 46 5.74 -2.54 5.67
CA GLY A 46 5.26 -3.29 6.81
C GLY A 46 5.88 -4.69 6.92
N SER A 47 6.05 -5.38 5.79
CA SER A 47 6.77 -6.67 5.76
C SER A 47 8.23 -6.49 6.15
N GLN A 48 8.93 -5.50 5.60
CA GLN A 48 10.33 -5.22 5.94
C GLN A 48 10.50 -4.88 7.43
N PHE A 49 9.56 -4.13 8.01
CA PHE A 49 9.55 -3.83 9.43
C PHE A 49 9.35 -5.09 10.28
N LEU A 50 8.46 -5.99 9.87
CA LEU A 50 8.30 -7.30 10.53
C LEU A 50 9.55 -8.16 10.42
N ASP A 51 10.21 -8.18 9.25
CA ASP A 51 11.49 -8.89 9.06
C ASP A 51 12.55 -8.33 10.02
N GLN A 52 12.62 -7.01 10.19
CA GLN A 52 13.56 -6.37 11.11
C GLN A 52 13.28 -6.69 12.59
N ILE A 53 12.01 -6.80 12.97
CA ILE A 53 11.61 -7.25 14.32
C ILE A 53 12.02 -8.70 14.54
N GLU A 54 11.78 -9.55 13.54
CA GLU A 54 12.15 -10.97 13.59
C GLU A 54 13.66 -11.15 13.75
N GLU A 55 14.47 -10.42 12.97
CA GLU A 55 15.93 -10.41 13.13
C GLU A 55 16.37 -9.92 14.51
N SER A 56 15.72 -8.87 15.04
CA SER A 56 16.03 -8.34 16.38
C SER A 56 15.69 -9.33 17.49
N LEU A 57 14.60 -10.09 17.33
CA LEU A 57 14.18 -11.15 18.25
C LEU A 57 15.15 -12.34 18.22
N VAL A 58 15.56 -12.80 17.03
CA VAL A 58 16.54 -13.88 16.85
C VAL A 58 17.92 -13.48 17.39
N ALA A 59 18.34 -12.25 17.13
CA ALA A 59 19.61 -11.71 17.61
C ALA A 59 19.61 -11.34 19.12
N LYS A 60 18.50 -11.58 19.83
CA LYS A 60 18.30 -11.26 21.27
C LYS A 60 18.65 -9.80 21.60
N VAL A 61 18.43 -8.88 20.66
CA VAL A 61 18.72 -7.46 20.88
C VAL A 61 17.66 -6.89 21.82
N SER A 62 18.08 -6.27 22.92
CA SER A 62 17.20 -5.83 24.01
C SER A 62 16.22 -4.70 23.66
N LYS A 63 16.26 -4.16 22.44
CA LYS A 63 15.41 -3.05 21.99
C LYS A 63 14.83 -3.35 20.61
N LEU A 64 13.51 -3.43 20.55
CA LEU A 64 12.76 -3.50 19.30
C LEU A 64 12.92 -2.18 18.52
N PRO A 65 12.96 -2.22 17.17
CA PRO A 65 12.95 -1.01 16.37
C PRO A 65 11.68 -0.20 16.65
N PRO A 66 11.76 1.14 16.74
CA PRO A 66 10.60 1.98 16.97
C PRO A 66 9.63 1.86 15.80
N THR A 67 8.34 1.63 16.10
CA THR A 67 7.30 1.48 15.08
C THR A 67 7.13 2.79 14.32
N PRO A 68 7.37 2.82 12.99
CA PRO A 68 7.13 4.01 12.19
C PRO A 68 5.62 4.27 12.06
N SER A 69 5.18 5.53 12.14
CA SER A 69 3.83 5.92 11.72
C SER A 69 3.67 5.64 10.21
N PRO A 70 2.52 5.12 9.71
CA PRO A 70 1.20 4.95 10.35
C PRO A 70 0.95 3.52 10.87
N TYR A 71 2.00 2.75 11.14
CA TYR A 71 1.86 1.35 11.53
C TYR A 71 1.60 1.23 13.04
N HIS A 72 0.70 0.32 13.40
CA HIS A 72 0.44 -0.11 14.77
C HIS A 72 0.89 -1.57 14.89
N LEU A 73 1.84 -1.81 15.80
CA LEU A 73 2.39 -3.13 16.06
C LEU A 73 1.79 -3.68 17.35
N ASP A 74 1.04 -4.78 17.24
CA ASP A 74 0.56 -5.58 18.36
C ASP A 74 1.36 -6.88 18.43
N ILE A 75 2.01 -7.11 19.56
CA ILE A 75 2.77 -8.34 19.83
C ILE A 75 1.98 -9.14 20.88
N GLN A 76 1.50 -10.32 20.51
CA GLN A 76 0.82 -11.23 21.42
C GLN A 76 1.63 -12.51 21.60
N LEU A 77 1.97 -12.84 22.85
CA LEU A 77 2.61 -14.11 23.20
C LEU A 77 1.53 -15.08 23.72
N LYS A 78 1.23 -16.14 22.97
CA LYS A 78 0.19 -17.11 23.34
C LYS A 78 0.74 -18.53 23.18
N ASN A 79 0.75 -19.32 24.25
CA ASN A 79 1.17 -20.74 24.26
C ASN A 79 2.49 -21.03 23.53
N GLN A 80 3.58 -20.33 23.87
CA GLN A 80 4.91 -20.46 23.23
C GLN A 80 4.93 -20.10 21.74
N GLN A 81 3.91 -19.40 21.25
CA GLN A 81 3.87 -18.81 19.91
C GLN A 81 3.88 -17.28 20.03
N LEU A 82 4.75 -16.64 19.27
CA LEU A 82 4.84 -15.19 19.17
C LEU A 82 4.05 -14.76 17.93
N LEU A 83 2.96 -14.03 18.14
CA LEU A 83 2.11 -13.50 17.09
C LEU A 83 2.42 -12.01 16.94
N LEU A 84 2.97 -11.67 15.77
CA LEU A 84 3.23 -10.29 15.36
C LEU A 84 2.06 -9.85 14.46
N HIS A 85 1.34 -8.84 14.91
CA HIS A 85 0.26 -8.23 14.16
C HIS A 85 0.62 -6.79 13.83
N LEU A 86 0.64 -6.46 12.55
CA LEU A 86 0.91 -5.11 12.07
C LEU A 86 -0.32 -4.59 11.33
N GLU A 87 -0.90 -3.50 11.80
CA GLU A 87 -2.04 -2.82 11.18
C GLU A 87 -1.64 -1.42 10.71
N TRP A 88 -2.29 -0.89 9.66
CA TRP A 88 -2.12 0.51 9.25
C TRP A 88 -3.48 1.16 8.95
N PHE A 89 -3.70 2.35 9.52
CA PHE A 89 -5.02 3.01 9.57
C PHE A 89 -5.47 3.65 8.25
N GLU A 90 -4.55 4.04 7.36
CA GLU A 90 -4.88 4.79 6.13
C GLU A 90 -5.57 3.92 5.04
N GLN A 91 -5.32 2.61 5.03
CA GLN A 91 -5.89 1.68 4.05
C GLN A 91 -6.05 0.30 4.69
N VAL A 92 -7.17 0.07 5.39
CA VAL A 92 -7.57 -1.16 6.10
C VAL A 92 -6.81 -2.40 5.62
N GLY A 93 -5.70 -2.69 6.29
CA GLY A 93 -4.82 -3.77 5.92
C GLY A 93 -3.98 -4.16 7.12
N SER A 94 -3.80 -5.47 7.27
CA SER A 94 -2.98 -6.02 8.32
C SER A 94 -2.10 -7.15 7.78
N ILE A 95 -0.94 -7.31 8.39
CA ILE A 95 -0.05 -8.45 8.18
C ILE A 95 0.09 -9.13 9.53
N THR A 96 -0.29 -10.41 9.57
CA THR A 96 -0.12 -11.24 10.76
C THR A 96 0.94 -12.30 10.46
N ARG A 97 1.97 -12.38 11.30
CA ARG A 97 2.94 -13.47 11.28
C ARG A 97 2.90 -14.23 12.59
N GLN A 98 2.86 -15.56 12.50
CA GLN A 98 2.90 -16.45 13.64
C GLN A 98 4.25 -17.16 13.66
N HIS A 99 4.93 -17.11 14.81
CA HIS A 99 6.20 -17.77 15.01
C HIS A 99 6.08 -18.78 16.14
N ASN A 100 6.54 -20.01 15.91
CA ASN A 100 6.74 -20.98 16.98
C ASN A 100 8.11 -20.69 17.62
N PHE A 101 8.18 -20.53 18.94
CA PHE A 101 9.47 -20.40 19.62
C PHE A 101 10.25 -21.72 19.47
N ILE A 102 11.11 -21.81 18.45
CA ILE A 102 12.07 -22.91 18.32
C ILE A 102 13.34 -22.46 19.05
N GLY A 103 13.48 -22.91 20.30
CA GLY A 103 14.77 -22.91 21.00
C GLY A 103 14.84 -22.05 22.26
N SER A 104 14.53 -22.67 23.40
CA SER A 104 15.37 -22.53 24.58
C SER A 104 16.78 -22.97 24.20
N VAL A 105 17.68 -22.02 24.01
CA VAL A 105 19.11 -22.32 24.09
C VAL A 105 19.47 -22.07 25.55
N GLU A 106 19.48 -23.17 26.32
CA GLU A 106 20.21 -23.27 27.59
C GLU A 106 21.70 -22.94 27.41
#